data_AF-A0A4R1BLJ5-F1
#
_entry.id   AF-A0A4R1BLJ5-F1
#
_cell.length_a   1.000
_cell.length_b   1.000
_cell.length_c   1.000
_cell.angle_alpha   90.00
_cell.angle_beta   90.00
_cell.angle_gamma   90.00
#
_symmetry.space_group_name_H-M   'P 1'
#
loop_
_entity.id
_entity.type
_entity.pdbx_description
1 polymer ?
#
loop_
_entity_poly.entity_id
_entity_poly.type
_entity_poly.pdbx_seq_one_letter_code
_entity_poly.pdbx_strand_id
1 'polypeptide(L)'
;MLPNQNPEFDALFDGMLFSLLTWEQLENFWGRLDVGAGWYLYALGETRPELPADGAHVATFLRELDMLLRKEHDEEYCGIVYADNLEQPSLIKIYDPNHLGTSCGSSKQKVLPGWVMSRMPPSDLDPSHHVPQNRRRWWQGIVDLLGGNERT
;
A
#
# COMPACT_ATOMS: atom_id res chain seq x y z
N MET A 1 14.51 12.00 16.97
CA MET A 1 14.46 10.53 17.03
C MET A 1 15.10 10.03 15.75
N LEU A 2 15.97 9.02 15.78
CA LEU A 2 16.52 8.43 14.55
C LEU A 2 15.39 7.67 13.82
N PRO A 3 15.39 7.62 12.48
CA PRO A 3 14.41 6.82 11.74
C PRO A 3 14.56 5.35 12.13
N ASN A 4 13.44 4.67 12.35
CA ASN A 4 13.39 3.23 12.52
C ASN A 4 13.70 2.58 11.18
N GLN A 5 14.63 1.63 11.19
CA GLN A 5 15.05 0.90 10.01
C GLN A 5 14.88 -0.60 10.21
N ASN A 6 14.40 -1.27 9.18
CA ASN A 6 14.35 -2.71 9.08
C ASN A 6 15.04 -3.13 7.77
N PRO A 7 16.28 -3.65 7.84
CA PRO A 7 17.03 -4.05 6.65
C PRO A 7 16.35 -5.11 5.78
N GLU A 8 15.54 -6.00 6.36
CA GLU A 8 14.79 -7.01 5.61
C GLU A 8 13.68 -6.36 4.78
N PHE A 9 12.95 -5.44 5.40
CA PHE A 9 11.98 -4.61 4.70
C PHE A 9 12.64 -3.78 3.58
N ASP A 10 13.76 -3.12 3.88
CA ASP A 10 14.46 -2.27 2.91
C ASP A 10 14.94 -3.08 1.69
N ALA A 11 15.45 -4.30 1.92
CA ALA A 11 15.87 -5.19 0.84
C ALA A 11 14.72 -5.62 -0.08
N LEU A 12 13.54 -5.92 0.48
CA LEU A 12 12.34 -6.22 -0.32
C LEU A 12 11.81 -4.96 -1.01
N PHE A 13 11.83 -3.83 -0.30
CA PHE A 13 11.35 -2.56 -0.83
C PHE A 13 12.20 -2.08 -2.00
N ASP A 14 13.52 -2.26 -1.97
CA ASP A 14 14.41 -1.90 -3.08
C ASP A 14 14.69 -3.06 -4.06
N GLY A 15 14.09 -4.22 -3.80
CA GLY A 15 14.24 -5.43 -4.58
C GLY A 15 13.39 -5.50 -5.84
N MET A 16 13.40 -6.68 -6.46
CA MET A 16 12.57 -6.99 -7.62
C MET A 16 11.10 -7.08 -7.22
N LEU A 17 10.23 -6.46 -8.00
CA LEU A 17 8.79 -6.52 -7.82
C LEU A 17 8.11 -6.89 -9.14
N PHE A 18 6.97 -7.56 -9.05
CA PHE A 18 6.13 -7.96 -10.16
C PHE A 18 4.86 -7.11 -10.18
N SER A 19 4.55 -6.55 -11.34
CA SER A 19 3.35 -5.72 -11.53
C SER A 19 2.11 -6.58 -11.70
N LEU A 20 1.01 -6.16 -11.07
CA LEU A 20 -0.33 -6.65 -11.34
C LEU A 20 -0.88 -5.79 -12.49
N LEU A 21 -0.69 -6.25 -13.73
CA LEU A 21 -0.94 -5.46 -14.92
C LEU A 21 -2.43 -5.26 -15.18
N THR A 22 -3.25 -6.30 -15.03
CA THR A 22 -4.69 -6.22 -15.33
C THR A 22 -5.54 -6.16 -14.06
N TRP A 23 -6.75 -5.62 -14.19
CA TRP A 23 -7.75 -5.64 -13.12
C TRP A 23 -8.13 -7.05 -12.68
N GLU A 24 -8.19 -8.00 -13.61
CA GLU A 24 -8.43 -9.42 -13.32
C GLU A 24 -7.27 -10.05 -12.54
N GLN A 25 -6.01 -9.71 -12.86
CA GLN A 25 -4.85 -10.15 -12.09
C GLN A 25 -4.91 -9.60 -10.66
N LEU A 26 -5.27 -8.33 -10.50
CA LEU A 26 -5.42 -7.71 -9.18
C LEU A 26 -6.52 -8.40 -8.37
N GLU A 27 -7.68 -8.65 -8.96
CA GLU A 27 -8.80 -9.33 -8.32
C GLU A 27 -8.43 -10.74 -7.86
N ASN A 28 -7.78 -11.53 -8.73
CA ASN A 28 -7.29 -12.87 -8.40
C ASN A 28 -6.17 -12.86 -7.35
N PHE A 29 -5.37 -11.80 -7.30
CA PHE A 29 -4.34 -11.61 -6.30
C PHE A 29 -4.96 -11.32 -4.93
N TRP A 30 -5.90 -10.37 -4.84
CA TRP A 30 -6.65 -10.07 -3.63
C TRP A 30 -7.46 -11.26 -3.11
N GLY A 31 -8.15 -11.98 -3.99
CA GLY A 31 -8.97 -13.13 -3.62
C GLY A 31 -8.18 -14.29 -2.99
N ARG A 32 -6.86 -14.35 -3.21
CA ARG A 32 -5.97 -15.37 -2.63
C ARG A 32 -5.11 -14.87 -1.47
N LEU A 33 -5.16 -13.56 -1.17
CA LEU A 33 -4.32 -12.99 -0.14
C LEU A 33 -4.76 -13.49 1.24
N ASP A 34 -3.83 -14.10 1.98
CA ASP A 34 -4.09 -14.44 3.38
C ASP A 34 -4.12 -13.16 4.23
N VAL A 35 -5.33 -12.71 4.56
CA VAL A 35 -5.56 -11.51 5.37
C VAL A 35 -5.04 -11.65 6.81
N GLY A 36 -4.89 -12.88 7.31
CA GLY A 36 -4.40 -13.18 8.66
C GLY A 36 -2.87 -13.28 8.79
N ALA A 37 -2.12 -13.07 7.71
CA ALA A 37 -0.68 -13.31 7.66
C ALA A 37 0.19 -12.27 8.41
N GLY A 38 -0.40 -11.43 9.28
CA GLY A 38 0.33 -10.42 10.05
C GLY A 38 0.77 -9.21 9.23
N TRP A 39 -0.16 -8.57 8.52
CA TRP A 39 0.15 -7.44 7.64
C TRP A 39 0.24 -6.10 8.40
N TYR A 40 1.36 -5.41 8.23
CA TYR A 40 1.50 -3.99 8.56
C TYR A 40 0.94 -3.17 7.40
N LEU A 41 -0.09 -2.36 7.69
CA LEU A 41 -0.71 -1.46 6.72
C LEU A 41 -0.12 -0.06 6.89
N TYR A 42 0.62 0.41 5.90
CA TYR A 42 1.31 1.70 5.99
C TYR A 42 0.87 2.66 4.89
N ALA A 43 0.13 3.71 5.25
CA ALA A 43 -0.12 4.86 4.40
C ALA A 43 1.06 5.84 4.48
N LEU A 44 1.74 6.09 3.36
CA LEU A 44 2.94 6.94 3.37
C LEU A 44 2.57 8.40 3.63
N GLY A 45 3.26 8.98 4.62
CA GLY A 45 3.01 10.31 5.19
C GLY A 45 2.11 10.31 6.42
N GLU A 46 1.64 9.15 6.86
CA GLU A 46 0.97 8.93 8.14
C GLU A 46 1.94 8.24 9.11
N THR A 47 1.52 8.04 10.36
CA THR A 47 2.35 7.35 11.36
C THR A 47 2.64 5.90 10.92
N ARG A 48 3.92 5.51 10.98
CA ARG A 48 4.38 4.14 10.72
C ARG A 48 3.66 3.15 11.65
N PRO A 49 3.09 2.04 11.15
CA PRO A 49 2.44 1.05 12.02
C PRO A 49 3.46 0.34 12.91
N GLU A 50 3.17 0.26 14.22
CA GLU A 50 4.01 -0.46 15.19
C GLU A 50 3.62 -1.94 15.33
N LEU A 51 2.37 -2.28 15.00
CA LEU A 51 1.80 -3.62 15.10
C LEU A 51 1.14 -4.01 13.78
N PRO A 52 1.08 -5.32 13.44
CA PRO A 52 0.31 -5.78 12.31
C PRO A 52 -1.19 -5.60 12.59
N ALA A 53 -1.95 -5.31 11.53
CA ALA A 53 -3.41 -5.30 11.57
C ALA A 53 -3.96 -6.74 11.67
N ASP A 54 -5.15 -6.89 12.26
CA ASP A 54 -5.86 -8.16 12.25
C ASP A 54 -6.47 -8.46 10.87
N GLY A 55 -6.95 -9.70 10.67
CA GLY A 55 -7.51 -10.12 9.40
C GLY A 55 -8.75 -9.34 8.96
N ALA A 56 -9.58 -8.85 9.89
CA ALA A 56 -10.78 -8.08 9.56
C ALA A 56 -10.41 -6.67 9.09
N HIS A 57 -9.39 -6.07 9.71
CA HIS A 57 -8.85 -4.78 9.32
C HIS A 57 -8.15 -4.85 7.96
N VAL A 58 -7.36 -5.90 7.71
CA VAL A 58 -6.73 -6.13 6.40
C VAL A 58 -7.78 -6.32 5.31
N ALA A 59 -8.82 -7.13 5.56
CA ALA A 59 -9.90 -7.34 4.60
C ALA A 59 -10.67 -6.04 4.29
N THR A 60 -10.89 -5.20 5.32
CA THR A 60 -11.51 -3.88 5.14
C THR A 60 -10.64 -2.96 4.30
N PHE A 61 -9.35 -2.85 4.65
CA PHE A 61 -8.40 -2.04 3.89
C PHE A 61 -8.35 -2.44 2.41
N LEU A 62 -8.24 -3.74 2.10
CA LEU A 62 -8.18 -4.21 0.72
C LEU A 62 -9.44 -3.89 -0.07
N ARG A 63 -10.62 -4.07 0.52
CA ARG A 63 -11.90 -3.76 -0.15
C ARG A 63 -12.00 -2.28 -0.48
N GLU A 64 -11.74 -1.41 0.48
CA GLU A 64 -11.83 0.04 0.27
C GLU A 64 -10.73 0.54 -0.69
N LEU A 65 -9.55 -0.09 -0.66
CA LEU A 65 -8.45 0.23 -1.57
C LEU A 65 -8.80 -0.19 -3.00
N ASP A 66 -9.32 -1.40 -3.22
CA ASP A 66 -9.75 -1.85 -4.55
C ASP A 66 -10.81 -0.91 -5.14
N MET A 67 -11.81 -0.51 -4.33
CA MET A 67 -12.81 0.47 -4.73
C MET A 67 -12.21 1.83 -5.09
N LEU A 68 -11.23 2.32 -4.31
CA LEU A 68 -10.52 3.55 -4.61
C LEU A 68 -9.77 3.45 -5.94
N LEU A 69 -8.95 2.40 -6.12
CA LEU A 69 -8.12 2.23 -7.31
C LEU A 69 -8.97 2.16 -8.58
N ARG A 70 -10.05 1.38 -8.57
CA ARG A 70 -10.96 1.27 -9.73
C ARG A 70 -11.71 2.55 -10.05
N LYS A 71 -11.96 3.38 -9.04
CA LYS A 71 -12.66 4.65 -9.20
C LYS A 71 -11.74 5.76 -9.70
N GLU A 72 -10.50 5.77 -9.25
CA GLU A 72 -9.56 6.89 -9.47
C GLU A 72 -8.50 6.60 -10.52
N HIS A 73 -8.34 5.35 -10.97
CA HIS A 73 -7.45 5.00 -12.07
C HIS A 73 -8.22 4.92 -13.39
N ASP A 74 -8.19 6.00 -14.16
CA ASP A 74 -8.88 6.15 -15.45
C ASP A 74 -8.29 5.30 -16.61
N GLU A 75 -7.51 4.26 -16.29
CA GLU A 75 -6.88 3.36 -17.26
C GLU A 75 -7.64 2.01 -17.34
N GLU A 76 -7.63 1.39 -18.52
CA GLU A 76 -8.25 0.07 -18.73
C GLU A 76 -7.47 -1.08 -18.07
N TYR A 77 -6.29 -0.79 -17.49
CA TYR A 77 -5.40 -1.73 -16.82
C TYR A 77 -5.09 -1.26 -15.39
N CYS A 78 -4.52 -2.14 -14.55
CA CYS A 78 -4.14 -1.80 -13.18
C CYS A 78 -2.75 -1.17 -13.14
N GLY A 79 -1.65 -1.92 -13.32
CA GLY A 79 -0.29 -1.38 -13.49
C GLY A 79 0.30 -0.55 -12.34
N ILE A 80 -0.44 -0.37 -11.25
CA ILE A 80 -0.09 0.49 -10.10
C ILE A 80 0.05 -0.30 -8.79
N VAL A 81 -0.16 -1.61 -8.82
CA VAL A 81 0.08 -2.53 -7.69
C VAL A 81 1.23 -3.46 -8.04
N TYR A 82 2.15 -3.63 -7.10
CA TYR A 82 3.34 -4.43 -7.26
C TYR A 82 3.57 -5.29 -6.02
N ALA A 83 4.03 -6.52 -6.20
CA ALA A 83 4.40 -7.40 -5.09
C ALA A 83 5.77 -8.05 -5.30
N ASP A 84 6.45 -8.42 -4.22
CA ASP A 84 7.70 -9.18 -4.26
C ASP A 84 7.48 -10.61 -4.81
N ASN A 85 6.30 -11.18 -4.60
CA ASN A 85 5.89 -12.49 -5.10
C ASN A 85 4.37 -12.52 -5.35
N LEU A 86 3.93 -13.05 -6.51
CA LEU A 86 2.51 -13.08 -6.89
C LEU A 86 1.72 -14.28 -6.32
N GLU A 87 2.41 -15.25 -5.73
CA GLU A 87 1.81 -16.44 -5.11
C GLU A 87 1.84 -16.35 -3.58
N GLN A 88 2.96 -15.91 -3.02
CA GLN A 88 3.18 -15.80 -1.58
C GLN A 88 3.81 -14.43 -1.24
N PRO A 89 3.05 -13.33 -1.40
CA PRO A 89 3.59 -11.98 -1.20
C PRO A 89 4.00 -11.76 0.25
N SER A 90 5.12 -11.08 0.46
CA SER A 90 5.54 -10.56 1.77
C SER A 90 5.61 -9.03 1.80
N LEU A 91 5.66 -8.40 0.62
CA LEU A 91 5.62 -6.96 0.42
C LEU A 91 4.73 -6.62 -0.77
N ILE A 92 3.83 -5.66 -0.58
CA ILE A 92 2.97 -5.12 -1.63
C ILE A 92 3.08 -3.61 -1.61
N LYS A 93 3.34 -3.02 -2.78
CA LYS A 93 3.34 -1.57 -3.01
C LYS A 93 2.13 -1.19 -3.84
N ILE A 94 1.40 -0.18 -3.36
CA ILE A 94 0.25 0.36 -4.06
C ILE A 94 0.50 1.83 -4.34
N TYR A 95 0.57 2.18 -5.61
CA TYR A 95 0.75 3.55 -6.07
C TYR A 95 -0.61 4.26 -6.15
N ASP A 96 -0.61 5.52 -5.76
CA ASP A 96 -1.77 6.40 -5.79
C ASP A 96 -2.04 6.83 -7.25
N PRO A 97 -3.21 6.51 -7.84
CA PRO A 97 -3.54 6.90 -9.22
C PRO A 97 -3.40 8.41 -9.47
N ASN A 98 -3.63 9.24 -8.45
CA ASN A 98 -3.52 10.70 -8.53
C ASN A 98 -2.08 11.21 -8.34
N HIS A 99 -1.11 10.33 -8.08
CA HIS A 99 0.28 10.70 -7.77
C HIS A 99 1.29 9.73 -8.40
N LEU A 100 1.08 9.35 -9.65
CA LEU A 100 2.03 8.54 -10.42
C LEU A 100 3.22 9.35 -10.97
N GLY A 101 3.16 10.68 -10.87
CA GLY A 101 4.09 11.60 -11.52
C GLY A 101 3.84 11.68 -13.03
N THR A 102 4.15 12.80 -13.67
CA THR A 102 4.21 12.87 -15.14
C THR A 102 5.38 12.01 -15.62
N SER A 103 5.14 10.72 -15.88
CA SER A 103 6.11 9.83 -16.49
C SER A 103 6.16 10.09 -18.00
N CYS A 104 6.74 11.22 -18.38
CA CYS A 104 7.19 11.49 -19.74
C CYS A 104 8.49 12.28 -19.66
N GLY A 105 9.60 11.56 -19.40
CA GLY A 105 10.96 12.08 -19.55
C GLY A 105 11.72 12.36 -18.25
N SER A 106 12.76 11.56 -18.02
CA SER A 106 14.08 11.96 -17.53
C SER A 106 14.29 12.57 -16.12
N SER A 107 13.31 12.63 -15.22
CA SER A 107 13.58 13.04 -13.82
C SER A 107 13.90 11.83 -12.91
N LYS A 108 15.07 11.87 -12.26
CA LYS A 108 15.62 10.82 -11.37
C LYS A 108 14.90 10.68 -10.01
N GLN A 109 13.68 11.21 -9.87
CA GLN A 109 12.95 11.20 -8.60
C GLN A 109 12.17 9.90 -8.47
N LYS A 110 12.54 9.08 -7.47
CA LYS A 110 11.84 7.84 -7.13
C LYS A 110 10.47 8.21 -6.57
N VAL A 111 9.41 7.96 -7.35
CA VAL A 111 8.03 8.06 -6.85
C VAL A 111 7.85 6.96 -5.81
N LEU A 112 7.49 7.35 -4.59
CA LEU A 112 7.13 6.41 -3.53
C LEU A 112 5.67 5.97 -3.70
N PRO A 113 5.30 4.75 -3.26
CA PRO A 113 3.92 4.30 -3.30
C PRO A 113 3.03 5.17 -2.39
N GLY A 114 1.72 5.15 -2.62
CA GLY A 114 0.75 5.74 -1.68
C GLY A 114 0.62 4.91 -0.40
N TRP A 115 0.65 3.58 -0.56
CA TRP A 115 0.50 2.61 0.52
C TRP A 115 1.43 1.42 0.35
N VAL A 116 1.77 0.80 1.48
CA VAL A 116 2.53 -0.44 1.56
C VAL A 116 1.83 -1.42 2.48
N MET A 117 1.77 -2.68 2.07
CA MET A 117 1.51 -3.80 2.97
C MET A 117 2.79 -4.61 3.12
N SER A 118 3.17 -4.97 4.35
CA SER A 118 4.34 -5.81 4.61
C SER A 118 4.06 -6.82 5.70
N ARG A 119 4.66 -8.02 5.62
CA ARG A 119 4.63 -9.03 6.69
C ARG A 119 5.71 -8.84 7.76
N MET A 120 6.55 -7.82 7.60
CA MET A 120 7.50 -7.38 8.63
C MET A 120 7.28 -5.90 8.99
N PRO A 121 7.73 -5.44 10.18
CA PRO A 121 7.67 -4.03 10.52
C PRO A 121 8.34 -3.18 9.43
N PRO A 122 7.64 -2.18 8.86
CA PRO A 122 8.26 -1.33 7.86
C PRO A 122 9.32 -0.44 8.50
N SER A 123 10.30 -0.01 7.70
CA SER A 123 11.14 1.15 8.00
C SER A 123 10.29 2.43 7.96
N ASP A 124 10.77 3.50 8.58
CA ASP A 124 10.22 4.84 8.34
C ASP A 124 10.43 5.22 6.88
N LEU A 125 9.33 5.45 6.16
CA LEU A 125 9.35 5.91 4.77
C LEU A 125 8.93 7.38 4.74
N ASP A 126 9.89 8.27 4.47
CA ASP A 126 9.63 9.71 4.41
C ASP A 126 9.32 10.14 2.98
N PRO A 127 8.06 10.52 2.67
CA PRO A 127 7.76 11.12 1.38
C PRO A 127 8.41 12.50 1.28
N SER A 128 9.37 12.64 0.35
CA SER A 128 9.99 13.94 0.02
C SER A 128 9.01 14.99 -0.52
N HIS A 129 7.73 14.64 -0.70
CA HIS A 129 6.69 15.45 -1.29
C HIS A 129 5.46 15.54 -0.40
N HIS A 130 4.70 16.63 -0.56
CA HIS A 130 3.45 16.84 0.15
C HIS A 130 2.45 15.73 -0.17
N VAL A 131 2.01 15.00 0.85
CA VAL A 131 0.97 13.98 0.73
C VAL A 131 -0.37 14.63 0.40
N PRO A 132 -1.05 14.22 -0.69
CA PRO A 132 -2.34 14.78 -1.08
C PRO A 132 -3.40 14.69 0.03
N GLN A 133 -4.20 15.75 0.21
CA GLN A 133 -5.18 15.80 1.30
C GLN A 133 -6.34 14.81 1.11
N ASN A 134 -6.68 14.44 -0.13
CA ASN A 134 -7.64 13.38 -0.42
C ASN A 134 -7.11 12.02 0.08
N ARG A 135 -5.82 11.72 -0.13
CA ARG A 135 -5.18 10.50 0.40
C ARG A 135 -5.24 10.44 1.92
N ARG A 136 -4.90 11.55 2.60
CA ARG A 136 -5.02 11.64 4.06
C ARG A 136 -6.46 11.42 4.53
N ARG A 137 -7.44 12.06 3.88
CA ARG A 137 -8.86 11.94 4.23
C ARG A 137 -9.38 10.52 4.03
N TRP A 138 -9.02 9.87 2.93
CA TRP A 138 -9.36 8.47 2.69
C TRP A 138 -8.77 7.57 3.78
N TRP A 139 -7.49 7.75 4.12
CA TRP A 139 -6.85 6.97 5.19
C TRP A 139 -7.51 7.17 6.55
N GLN A 140 -7.86 8.42 6.92
CA GLN A 140 -8.58 8.68 8.17
C GLN A 140 -9.95 7.98 8.19
N GLY A 141 -10.67 7.97 7.06
CA GLY A 141 -11.91 7.20 6.94
C GLY A 141 -11.70 5.69 7.17
N ILE A 142 -10.59 5.12 6.69
CA ILE A 142 -10.20 3.75 7.02
C ILE A 142 -9.96 3.62 8.52
N VAL A 143 -9.10 4.43 9.12
CA VAL A 143 -8.78 4.38 10.55
C VAL A 143 -10.04 4.46 11.41
N ASP A 144 -11.00 5.32 11.06
CA ASP A 144 -12.29 5.43 11.74
C ASP A 144 -13.11 4.14 11.63
N LEU A 145 -13.15 3.50 10.45
CA LEU A 145 -13.81 2.20 10.25
C LEU A 145 -13.11 1.09 11.05
N LEU A 146 -11.77 1.12 11.15
CA LEU A 146 -11.00 0.11 11.89
C LEU A 146 -11.16 0.27 13.41
N GLY A 147 -11.13 1.51 13.92
CA GLY A 147 -11.27 1.83 15.35
C GLY A 147 -12.72 1.84 15.86
N GLY A 148 -13.71 1.95 14.96
CA GLY A 148 -15.13 1.85 15.30
C GLY A 148 -15.55 0.45 15.78
N ASN A 149 -14.77 -0.59 15.46
CA ASN A 149 -15.04 -1.98 15.81
C ASN A 149 -14.66 -2.37 17.25
N GLU A 150 -14.03 -1.48 18.02
CA GLU A 150 -13.68 -1.70 19.44
C GLU A 150 -14.76 -1.22 20.43
N ARG A 151 -15.92 -0.76 19.94
CA ARG A 151 -17.06 -0.31 20.76
C ARG A 151 -18.30 -1.17 20.56
N THR A 152 -18.28 -2.41 21.03
CA THR A 152 -19.48 -3.20 21.37
C THR A 152 -19.12 -4.21 22.44
#